data_AF-A0A8H5VJX6-F1
#
_entry.id   AF-A0A8H5VJX6-F1
#
_cell.length_a   1.000
_cell.length_b   1.000
_cell.length_c   1.000
_cell.angle_alpha   90.00
_cell.angle_beta   90.00
_cell.angle_gamma   90.00
#
_symmetry.space_group_name_H-M   'P 1'
#
loop_
_entity.id
_entity.type
_entity.pdbx_description
1 polymer ?
#
loop_
_entity_poly.entity_id
_entity_poly.type
_entity_poly.pdbx_seq_one_letter_code
_entity_poly.pdbx_strand_id
1 'polypeptide(L)' 'MIQQFLTLEYGNKKRLKQRLDDYFGSDTYEIVERSGNQWQIMVPRKLEKTEVEEIQEHMKQHYKSTT' A
#
# COMPACT_ATOMS: atom_id res chain seq x y z
N MET A 1 4.66 -20.66 2.32
CA MET A 1 4.87 -19.30 1.79
C MET A 1 4.23 -18.33 2.76
N ILE A 2 4.94 -17.28 3.19
CA ILE A 2 4.38 -16.26 4.09
C ILE A 2 3.91 -15.11 3.21
N GLN A 3 2.63 -14.77 3.31
CA GLN A 3 2.02 -13.64 2.63
C GLN A 3 1.43 -12.72 3.69
N GLN A 4 1.56 -11.41 3.50
CA GLN A 4 1.06 -10.40 4.41
C GLN A 4 0.11 -9.47 3.68
N PHE A 5 -1.03 -9.19 4.29
CA PHE A 5 -2.01 -8.25 3.78
C PHE A 5 -1.84 -6.91 4.48
N LEU A 6 -1.81 -5.84 3.68
CA LEU A 6 -1.75 -4.47 4.11
C LEU A 6 -2.98 -3.73 3.62
N THR A 7 -3.51 -2.87 4.47
CA THR A 7 -4.61 -1.98 4.12
C THR A 7 -4.09 -0.55 4.08
N LEU A 8 -4.15 0.08 2.90
CA LEU A 8 -3.65 1.43 2.65
C LEU A 8 -4.77 2.35 2.21
N GLU A 9 -4.91 3.50 2.86
CA GLU A 9 -5.91 4.50 2.50
C GLU A 9 -5.40 5.33 1.32
N TYR A 10 -6.02 5.18 0.15
CA TYR A 10 -5.58 5.89 -1.04
C TYR A 10 -6.70 6.14 -2.06
N GLY A 11 -6.76 7.35 -2.61
CA GLY A 11 -7.86 7.74 -3.51
C GLY A 11 -7.68 7.20 -4.93
N ASN A 12 -6.45 7.24 -5.44
CA ASN A 12 -6.15 6.95 -6.85
C ASN A 12 -5.27 5.69 -7.00
N LYS A 13 -5.83 4.63 -7.61
CA LYS A 13 -5.13 3.35 -7.85
C LYS A 13 -3.80 3.50 -8.60
N LYS A 14 -3.72 4.36 -9.62
CA LYS A 14 -2.50 4.53 -10.42
C LYS A 14 -1.36 5.10 -9.59
N ARG A 15 -1.65 6.13 -8.79
CA ARG A 15 -0.67 6.76 -7.89
C ARG A 15 -0.28 5.83 -6.75
N LEU A 16 -1.24 5.09 -6.19
CA LEU A 16 -0.96 4.05 -5.21
C LEU A 16 0.03 3.02 -5.79
N LYS A 17 -0.26 2.50 -6.99
CA LYS A 17 0.62 1.56 -7.68
C LYS A 17 2.02 2.13 -7.88
N GLN A 18 2.14 3.36 -8.39
CA GLN A 18 3.45 4.01 -8.55
C GLN A 18 4.23 4.10 -7.24
N ARG A 19 3.56 4.49 -6.14
CA ARG A 19 4.23 4.58 -4.83
C ARG A 19 4.65 3.23 -4.28
N LEU A 20 3.88 2.19 -4.53
CA LEU A 20 4.25 0.83 -4.15
C LEU A 20 5.37 0.28 -5.02
N ASP A 21 5.37 0.58 -6.32
CA ASP A 21 6.48 0.27 -7.23
C ASP A 21 7.77 0.98 -6.77
N ASP A 22 7.70 2.25 -6.34
CA ASP A 22 8.84 2.97 -5.76
C ASP A 22 9.33 2.37 -4.43
N TYR A 23 8.41 1.92 -3.56
CA TYR A 23 8.75 1.46 -2.21
C TYR A 23 9.18 -0.01 -2.15
N PHE A 24 8.39 -0.90 -2.77
CA PHE A 24 8.61 -2.33 -2.76
C PHE A 24 9.38 -2.83 -3.98
N GLY A 25 9.39 -2.07 -5.07
CA GLY A 25 9.78 -2.54 -6.40
C GLY A 25 8.59 -3.08 -7.19
N SER A 26 8.69 -3.07 -8.51
CA SER A 26 7.70 -3.73 -9.36
C SER A 26 7.65 -5.23 -9.08
N ASP A 27 6.46 -5.83 -9.13
CA ASP A 27 6.20 -7.28 -8.95
C ASP A 27 6.42 -7.86 -7.54
N THR A 28 6.73 -7.04 -6.54
CA THR A 28 6.90 -7.50 -5.14
C THR A 28 5.66 -7.30 -4.27
N TYR A 29 4.54 -6.92 -4.87
CA TYR A 29 3.24 -6.76 -4.21
C TYR A 29 2.10 -6.94 -5.21
N GLU A 30 0.90 -7.22 -4.70
CA GLU A 30 -0.32 -7.38 -5.48
C GLU A 30 -1.48 -6.60 -4.84
N ILE A 31 -2.16 -5.77 -5.61
CA ILE A 31 -3.36 -5.05 -5.14
C ILE A 31 -4.56 -5.97 -5.32
N VAL A 32 -5.07 -6.52 -4.21
CA VAL A 32 -6.12 -7.54 -4.20
C VAL A 32 -7.50 -6.91 -4.41
N GLU A 33 -7.86 -5.96 -3.56
CA GLU A 33 -9.21 -5.38 -3.55
C GLU A 33 -9.22 -3.94 -3.06
N ARG A 34 -10.34 -3.26 -3.27
CA ARG A 34 -10.62 -1.93 -2.74
C ARG A 34 -11.85 -2.01 -1.86
N SER A 35 -11.71 -1.61 -0.60
CA SER A 35 -12.80 -1.46 0.35
C SER A 35 -12.98 0.01 0.68
N GLY A 36 -13.95 0.67 0.04
CA GLY A 36 -14.21 2.10 0.20
C GLY A 36 -13.05 2.99 -0.27
N ASN A 37 -12.41 3.69 0.66
CA ASN A 37 -11.21 4.53 0.40
C ASN A 37 -9.89 3.81 0.68
N GLN A 38 -9.95 2.51 1.00
CA GLN A 38 -8.80 1.71 1.36
C GLN A 38 -8.54 0.64 0.30
N TRP A 39 -7.27 0.32 0.10
CA TRP A 39 -6.78 -0.70 -0.83
C TRP A 39 -6.10 -1.79 -0.04
N GLN A 40 -6.48 -3.03 -0.33
CA GLN A 40 -5.85 -4.21 0.23
C GLN A 40 -4.73 -4.67 -0.69
N ILE A 41 -3.55 -4.84 -0.10
CA ILE A 41 -2.31 -5.15 -0.81
C ILE A 41 -1.71 -6.39 -0.19
N MET A 42 -1.54 -7.41 -1.01
CA MET A 42 -0.85 -8.64 -0.64
C MET A 42 0.63 -8.50 -0.98
N VAL A 43 1.48 -8.76 -0.01
CA VAL A 43 2.93 -8.77 -0.19
C VAL A 43 3.41 -10.19 0.10
N PRO A 44 4.08 -10.88 -0.85
CA PRO A 44 4.59 -12.24 -0.68
C PRO A 44 5.88 -12.30 0.17
N ARG A 45 6.02 -11.38 1.12
CA ARG A 45 7.13 -11.35 2.10
C ARG A 45 6.59 -10.91 3.46
N LYS A 46 7.33 -11.23 4.52
CA LYS A 46 7.05 -10.72 5.86
C LYS A 46 7.60 -9.30 5.95
N LEU A 47 6.73 -8.34 6.18
CA LEU A 47 7.12 -6.96 6.44
C LEU A 47 7.33 -6.77 7.93
N GLU A 48 8.37 -6.05 8.28
CA GLU A 48 8.55 -5.61 9.66
C GLU A 48 7.46 -4.61 10.03
N LYS A 49 7.10 -4.58 11.31
CA LYS A 49 6.07 -3.66 11.80
C LYS A 49 6.41 -2.20 11.44
N THR A 50 7.68 -1.84 11.55
CA THR A 50 8.20 -0.52 11.18
C THR A 50 7.97 -0.20 9.70
N GLU A 51 8.25 -1.14 8.79
CA GLU A 51 7.99 -0.94 7.36
C GLU A 51 6.50 -0.68 7.08
N VAL A 52 5.62 -1.43 7.75
CA VAL A 52 4.17 -1.27 7.61
C VAL A 52 3.73 0.11 8.09
N GLU A 53 4.21 0.54 9.26
CA GLU A 53 3.90 1.84 9.84
C GLU A 53 4.42 2.98 8.94
N GLU A 54 5.65 2.88 8.43
CA GLU A 54 6.23 3.86 7.50
C GLU A 54 5.43 3.99 6.20
N ILE A 55 5.03 2.87 5.58
CA ILE A 55 4.23 2.91 4.34
C ILE A 55 2.85 3.52 4.62
N GLN A 56 2.19 3.11 5.70
CA GLN A 56 0.89 3.65 6.06
C GLN A 56 0.96 5.15 6.32
N GLU A 57 1.99 5.62 7.01
CA GLU A 57 2.20 7.04 7.27
C GLU A 57 2.52 7.81 5.97
N HIS A 58 3.42 7.29 5.13
CA HIS A 58 3.78 7.90 3.86
C HIS A 58 2.57 8.03 2.92
N MET A 59 1.72 7.01 2.87
CA MET A 59 0.51 7.02 2.06
C MET A 59 -0.54 7.98 2.61
N LYS A 60 -0.69 8.08 3.94
CA LYS A 60 -1.57 9.06 4.61
C LYS A 60 -1.13 10.50 4.33
N GLN A 61 0.16 10.81 4.39
CA GLN A 61 0.67 12.16 4.09
C GLN A 61 0.42 12.55 2.62
N HIS A 62 0.46 11.58 1.70
CA HIS A 62 0.17 11.80 0.29
C HIS A 62 -1.31 11.70 -0.08
N TYR A 63 -2.17 11.25 0.83
CA TYR A 63 -3.61 11.38 0.76
C TYR A 63 -3.99 12.84 1.07
N LYS A 64 -3.69 13.75 0.14
CA LYS A 64 -4.37 15.04 0.13
C LYS A 64 -5.85 14.74 -0.10
N SER A 65 -6.64 14.74 0.97
CA SER A 65 -8.08 14.97 0.91
C SER A 65 -8.29 16.12 -0.05
N THR A 66 -8.79 15.83 -1.24
CA THR A 66 -9.39 16.86 -2.07
C THR A 66 -10.64 17.31 -1.32
N THR A 67 -10.46 18.34 -0.48
CA THR A 67 -11.56 19.20 -0.02
C THR A 67 -12.29 19.78 -1.22
#